data_AF-E0VTV0-F1
#
_entry.id   AF-E0VTV0-F1
#
_cell.length_a   1.000
_cell.length_b   1.000
_cell.length_c   1.000
_cell.angle_alpha   90.00
_cell.angle_beta   90.00
_cell.angle_gamma   90.00
#
_symmetry.space_group_name_H-M   'P 1'
#
loop_
_entity.id
_entity.type
_entity.pdbx_description
1 polymer ?
#
loop_
_entity_poly.entity_id
_entity_poly.type
_entity_poly.pdbx_seq_one_letter_code
_entity_poly.pdbx_strand_id
1 'polypeptide(L)'
;MVKNEDDECIALFNELQISVLTKAINITPYINSVTLGKNISDETINVNNSSPSSKINDLLIPYSSTPKKTPSHNYQKSLNFTVSEENKEKIGVVPEGISTTPDSLCVGYSSKKLLNEYDTLRRLTVDKVMRERIQNMYDTKRLIRNGLEDLHQSRLEEGITKRMLLESKIINDIHKLEILNKPKKEAQLEQDNLKEAQRIQERNQKFKDAEEEARRKSEAILLKKKQTYKILFDSQKEYNEEYKKILEIIKSCKDKAAMTELASKHSKILKDCAILFETLIKKSKEGEVLEEDVINAVKSVKTIKLMHEFFIKEVTKINEAYVNKQESEQIKITSPEEVQKEIQKLMRNEAFSRAVVKSIVGHLNHSPNTFTYFSFSIISNGIRWIFT
;
A
#
# COMPACT_ATOMS: atom_id res chain seq x y z
N MET A 1 -14.75 10.98 11.13
CA MET A 1 -14.03 11.50 9.95
C MET A 1 -13.52 10.28 9.19
N VAL A 2 -14.22 9.90 8.13
CA VAL A 2 -13.84 8.77 7.27
C VAL A 2 -12.74 9.29 6.34
N LYS A 3 -11.52 8.78 6.50
CA LYS A 3 -10.45 8.99 5.52
C LYS A 3 -10.68 8.00 4.39
N ASN A 4 -10.75 8.52 3.17
CA ASN A 4 -11.03 7.76 1.96
C ASN A 4 -9.88 6.80 1.68
N GLU A 5 -10.21 5.50 1.59
CA GLU A 5 -9.30 4.42 1.18
C GLU A 5 -8.85 4.56 -0.29
N ASP A 6 -9.49 5.44 -1.06
CA ASP A 6 -9.19 5.68 -2.48
C ASP A 6 -7.90 6.49 -2.72
N ASP A 7 -7.46 7.31 -1.75
CA ASP A 7 -6.24 8.13 -1.89
C ASP A 7 -4.96 7.31 -1.67
N GLU A 8 -5.03 6.18 -0.97
CA GLU A 8 -3.89 5.30 -0.68
C GLU A 8 -3.57 4.37 -1.87
N CYS A 9 -4.58 4.01 -2.68
CA CYS A 9 -4.39 3.23 -3.90
C CYS A 9 -3.74 4.04 -5.04
N ILE A 10 -3.97 5.35 -5.13
CA ILE A 10 -3.36 6.21 -6.16
C ILE A 10 -1.88 6.48 -5.85
N ALA A 11 -1.51 6.60 -4.58
CA ALA A 11 -0.11 6.74 -4.15
C ALA A 11 0.72 5.49 -4.47
N LEU A 12 0.18 4.29 -4.24
CA LEU A 12 0.83 3.01 -4.54
C LEU A 12 1.04 2.79 -6.06
N PHE A 13 0.12 3.27 -6.92
CA PHE A 13 0.26 3.12 -8.37
C PHE A 13 1.34 4.04 -8.98
N ASN A 14 1.52 5.24 -8.40
CA ASN A 14 2.54 6.18 -8.84
C ASN A 14 3.96 5.78 -8.38
N GLU A 15 4.12 5.16 -7.20
CA GLU A 15 5.42 4.58 -6.79
C GLU A 15 5.81 3.36 -7.65
N LEU A 16 4.83 2.57 -8.11
CA LEU A 16 5.07 1.43 -9.00
C LEU A 16 5.53 1.86 -10.40
N GLN A 17 5.04 2.98 -10.96
CA GLN A 17 5.49 3.47 -12.27
C GLN A 17 6.93 4.03 -12.24
N ILE A 18 7.34 4.69 -11.16
CA ILE A 18 8.71 5.22 -11.03
C ILE A 18 9.74 4.09 -10.83
N SER A 19 9.35 3.00 -10.19
CA SER A 19 10.23 1.84 -9.96
C SER A 19 10.56 1.06 -11.25
N VAL A 20 9.61 0.96 -12.18
CA VAL A 20 9.79 0.20 -13.45
C VAL A 20 10.66 0.97 -14.44
N LEU A 21 10.53 2.30 -14.53
CA LEU A 21 11.40 3.14 -15.37
C LEU A 21 12.84 3.20 -14.86
N THR A 22 13.05 3.14 -13.55
CA THR A 22 14.40 3.17 -12.95
C THR A 22 15.13 1.83 -13.07
N LYS A 23 14.41 0.69 -13.13
CA LYS A 23 15.01 -0.63 -13.37
C LYS A 23 15.37 -0.91 -14.83
N ALA A 24 14.75 -0.22 -15.80
CA ALA A 24 15.10 -0.35 -17.21
C ALA A 24 16.43 0.34 -17.56
N ILE A 25 16.85 1.35 -16.79
CA ILE A 25 18.08 2.12 -17.06
C ILE A 25 19.35 1.40 -16.56
N ASN A 26 19.24 0.49 -15.61
CA ASN A 26 20.40 -0.19 -15.00
C ASN A 26 20.75 -1.56 -15.61
N ILE A 27 20.12 -1.98 -16.71
CA ILE A 27 20.39 -3.26 -17.37
C ILE A 27 20.63 -3.06 -18.88
N THR A 28 21.62 -2.26 -19.30
CA THR A 28 22.36 -2.51 -20.55
C THR A 28 23.52 -1.54 -20.77
N PRO A 29 24.77 -2.03 -20.99
CA PRO A 29 25.83 -1.24 -21.60
C PRO A 29 25.91 -1.40 -23.14
N TYR A 30 24.96 -2.09 -23.79
CA TYR A 30 25.09 -2.47 -25.21
C TYR A 30 23.78 -2.38 -26.01
N ILE A 31 23.20 -1.19 -26.14
CA ILE A 31 22.20 -0.92 -27.19
C ILE A 31 22.74 0.17 -28.11
N ASN A 32 23.39 -0.27 -29.19
CA ASN A 32 23.56 0.57 -30.37
C ASN A 32 22.21 0.68 -31.09
N SER A 33 21.79 1.92 -31.35
CA SER A 33 20.70 2.33 -32.24
C SER A 33 19.31 1.74 -31.95
N VAL A 34 18.52 2.45 -31.14
CA VAL A 34 17.06 2.48 -31.29
C VAL A 34 16.71 3.81 -31.92
N THR A 35 16.37 3.80 -33.21
CA THR A 35 15.85 4.96 -33.93
C THR A 35 14.40 5.20 -33.50
N LEU A 36 14.21 6.10 -32.54
CA LEU A 36 12.90 6.69 -32.28
C LEU A 36 12.71 7.87 -33.23
N GLY A 37 11.56 7.88 -33.92
CA GLY A 37 11.20 8.88 -34.92
C GLY A 37 11.14 10.30 -34.38
N LYS A 38 11.25 11.25 -35.30
CA LYS A 38 11.27 12.71 -35.08
C LYS A 38 10.19 13.16 -34.10
N ASN A 39 10.62 13.74 -32.98
CA ASN A 39 9.97 14.92 -32.43
C ASN A 39 11.03 15.86 -31.83
N ILE A 40 10.78 17.13 -32.09
CA ILE A 40 11.63 18.29 -31.90
C ILE A 40 11.68 18.69 -30.43
N SER A 41 12.87 18.95 -29.90
CA SER A 41 13.17 20.18 -29.16
C SER A 41 14.65 20.20 -28.78
N ASP A 42 15.34 21.21 -29.29
CA ASP A 42 16.65 21.66 -28.84
C ASP A 42 16.61 21.97 -27.33
N GLU A 43 17.54 21.42 -26.56
CA GLU A 43 18.35 22.19 -25.61
C GLU A 43 19.44 21.33 -24.99
N THR A 44 20.64 21.90 -25.02
CA THR A 44 21.93 21.41 -24.58
C THR A 44 21.99 21.10 -23.08
N ILE A 45 22.45 19.89 -22.71
CA ILE A 45 23.20 19.72 -21.46
C ILE A 45 24.51 19.00 -21.79
N ASN A 46 25.57 19.81 -21.78
CA ASN A 46 26.97 19.44 -21.87
C ASN A 46 27.46 19.07 -20.46
N VAL A 47 27.99 17.86 -20.27
CA VAL A 47 28.89 17.56 -19.15
C VAL A 47 30.05 16.73 -19.67
N ASN A 48 31.16 17.43 -19.92
CA ASN A 48 32.46 16.86 -20.18
C ASN A 48 33.12 16.34 -18.88
N ASN A 49 33.95 15.31 -19.09
CA ASN A 49 35.13 14.90 -18.32
C ASN A 49 34.93 14.04 -17.06
N SER A 50 35.27 12.75 -17.16
CA SER A 50 36.57 12.26 -16.67
C SER A 50 36.81 10.80 -17.08
N SER A 51 37.92 10.56 -17.79
CA SER A 51 38.51 9.23 -17.96
C SER A 51 38.98 8.66 -16.61
N PRO A 52 39.16 7.33 -16.49
CA PRO A 52 40.50 6.83 -16.76
C PRO A 52 40.55 5.47 -17.50
N SER A 53 41.54 5.40 -18.40
CA SER A 53 42.40 4.25 -18.73
C SER A 53 41.89 2.82 -18.49
N SER A 54 41.90 2.03 -19.55
CA SER A 54 42.95 1.03 -19.81
C SER A 54 42.39 -0.15 -20.62
N LYS A 55 43.05 -0.38 -21.77
CA LYS A 55 43.17 -1.65 -22.50
C LYS A 55 41.87 -2.40 -22.83
N ILE A 56 41.56 -2.44 -24.12
CA ILE A 56 41.58 -3.68 -24.91
C ILE A 56 41.73 -3.25 -26.38
N ASN A 57 42.95 -3.41 -26.89
CA ASN A 57 43.15 -3.73 -28.29
C ASN A 57 42.47 -5.07 -28.52
N ASP A 58 41.59 -5.16 -29.51
CA ASP A 58 41.60 -6.19 -30.56
C ASP A 58 40.26 -6.19 -31.27
N LEU A 59 40.29 -5.71 -32.51
CA LEU A 59 39.33 -5.83 -33.62
C LEU A 59 39.15 -4.51 -34.37
N LEU A 60 40.26 -3.91 -34.80
CA LEU A 60 40.24 -3.13 -36.04
C LEU A 60 40.26 -4.13 -37.20
N ILE A 61 39.11 -4.29 -37.86
CA ILE A 61 39.06 -4.74 -39.25
C ILE A 61 39.58 -3.56 -40.08
N PRO A 62 40.73 -3.64 -40.76
CA PRO A 62 41.10 -2.61 -41.70
C PRO A 62 40.33 -2.87 -43.00
N TYR A 63 39.31 -2.05 -43.26
CA TYR A 63 38.87 -1.82 -44.64
C TYR A 63 39.98 -1.07 -45.37
N SER A 64 40.93 -1.84 -45.93
CA SER A 64 41.96 -1.36 -46.84
C SER A 64 41.54 -1.72 -48.26
N SER A 65 40.77 -0.83 -48.88
CA SER A 65 40.57 -0.76 -50.32
C SER A 65 41.85 -0.25 -50.99
N THR A 66 42.80 -1.13 -51.26
CA THR A 66 43.86 -0.94 -52.26
C THR A 66 44.24 -2.30 -52.87
N PRO A 67 44.28 -2.43 -54.20
CA PRO A 67 44.77 -3.65 -54.83
C PRO A 67 46.29 -3.71 -54.66
N LYS A 68 46.77 -4.63 -53.83
CA LYS A 68 48.19 -4.99 -53.77
C LYS A 68 48.61 -5.54 -55.14
N LYS A 69 49.49 -4.80 -55.83
CA LYS A 69 50.32 -5.35 -56.91
C LYS A 69 51.23 -6.42 -56.30
N THR A 70 50.88 -7.69 -56.49
CA THR A 70 51.83 -8.79 -56.35
C THR A 70 52.74 -8.82 -57.58
N PRO A 71 54.04 -9.12 -57.41
CA PRO A 71 55.02 -9.11 -58.49
C PRO A 71 54.68 -10.18 -59.52
N SER A 72 54.82 -9.82 -60.79
CA SER A 72 54.74 -10.75 -61.92
C SER A 72 55.82 -11.81 -61.78
N HIS A 73 55.46 -12.97 -61.22
CA HIS A 73 56.30 -14.16 -61.31
C HIS A 73 56.10 -14.81 -62.68
N ASN A 74 57.21 -14.80 -63.43
CA ASN A 74 57.56 -15.66 -64.57
C ASN A 74 56.57 -16.78 -64.88
N TYR A 75 55.70 -16.56 -65.86
CA TYR A 75 55.32 -17.63 -66.78
C TYR A 75 56.38 -17.72 -67.87
N GLN A 76 57.53 -18.31 -67.50
CA GLN A 76 58.41 -18.94 -68.46
C GLN A 76 57.85 -20.35 -68.68
N LYS A 77 56.75 -20.46 -69.42
CA LYS A 77 56.37 -21.72 -70.07
C LYS A 77 56.81 -21.59 -71.51
N SER A 78 57.92 -22.26 -71.80
CA SER A 78 58.39 -22.60 -73.13
C SER A 78 57.22 -23.00 -74.02
N LEU A 79 56.90 -22.14 -74.98
CA LEU A 79 56.28 -22.58 -76.22
C LEU A 79 57.35 -23.41 -76.93
N ASN A 80 57.39 -24.72 -76.62
CA ASN A 80 58.00 -25.69 -77.51
C ASN A 80 57.14 -25.72 -78.78
N PHE A 81 57.43 -24.80 -79.70
CA PHE A 81 57.06 -24.95 -81.09
C PHE A 81 57.98 -26.05 -81.64
N THR A 82 57.62 -27.31 -81.42
CA THR A 82 58.06 -28.38 -82.31
C THR A 82 57.44 -28.07 -83.67
N VAL A 83 58.24 -27.47 -84.53
CA VAL A 83 58.02 -27.49 -85.98
C VAL A 83 57.99 -28.97 -86.35
N SER A 84 56.79 -29.51 -86.54
CA SER A 84 56.64 -30.85 -87.10
C SER A 84 57.10 -30.77 -88.55
N GLU A 85 58.27 -31.33 -88.83
CA GLU A 85 58.77 -31.63 -90.18
C GLU A 85 57.92 -32.72 -90.83
N GLU A 86 56.65 -32.46 -91.08
CA GLU A 86 55.79 -33.36 -91.85
C GLU A 86 54.85 -32.51 -92.69
N ASN A 87 55.41 -31.90 -93.73
CA ASN A 87 54.74 -31.53 -94.98
C ASN A 87 55.80 -31.08 -96.00
N LYS A 88 56.84 -31.92 -96.19
CA LYS A 88 57.64 -31.95 -97.41
C LYS A 88 57.11 -33.11 -98.23
N GLU A 89 55.97 -32.96 -98.89
CA GLU A 89 55.64 -33.85 -99.99
C GLU A 89 54.65 -33.19 -100.96
N LYS A 90 55.12 -33.04 -102.21
CA LYS A 90 54.34 -32.97 -103.45
C LYS A 90 53.39 -31.79 -103.62
N ILE A 91 53.95 -30.62 -103.92
CA ILE A 91 53.38 -29.75 -104.97
C ILE A 91 54.20 -29.97 -106.23
N GLY A 92 54.04 -31.17 -106.78
CA GLY A 92 54.57 -31.59 -108.07
C GLY A 92 53.47 -32.41 -108.72
N VAL A 93 52.33 -31.76 -109.01
CA VAL A 93 51.28 -32.33 -109.85
C VAL A 93 51.25 -31.48 -111.11
N VAL A 94 52.10 -31.90 -112.04
CA VAL A 94 51.96 -31.62 -113.47
C VAL A 94 50.62 -32.24 -113.89
N PRO A 95 49.75 -31.53 -114.63
CA PRO A 95 48.56 -32.15 -115.18
C PRO A 95 48.99 -33.12 -116.29
N GLU A 96 48.99 -34.42 -115.98
CA GLU A 96 48.95 -35.46 -117.00
C GLU A 96 47.64 -35.32 -117.77
N GLY A 97 47.74 -35.12 -119.09
CA GLY A 97 46.57 -35.17 -119.96
C GLY A 97 46.45 -34.04 -120.97
N ILE A 98 47.52 -33.69 -121.70
CA ILE A 98 47.38 -33.20 -123.08
C ILE A 98 48.42 -33.92 -123.93
N SER A 99 47.98 -35.04 -124.50
CA SER A 99 48.67 -35.81 -125.53
C SER A 99 48.93 -34.93 -126.74
N THR A 100 50.16 -35.00 -127.23
CA THR A 100 50.64 -34.42 -128.49
C THR A 100 49.88 -34.99 -129.69
N THR A 101 49.22 -34.12 -130.44
CA THR A 101 49.10 -34.21 -131.91
C THR A 101 49.20 -32.80 -132.49
N PRO A 102 50.00 -32.57 -133.54
CA PRO A 102 50.17 -31.26 -134.14
C PRO A 102 49.00 -30.92 -135.07
N ASP A 103 48.85 -29.62 -135.34
CA ASP A 103 47.91 -28.97 -136.25
C ASP A 103 46.47 -28.83 -135.76
N SER A 104 46.13 -27.63 -135.27
CA SER A 104 44.94 -26.87 -135.67
C SER A 104 44.60 -25.75 -134.67
N LEU A 105 44.86 -24.51 -135.09
CA LEU A 105 44.06 -23.31 -134.85
C LEU A 105 43.95 -22.74 -133.40
N CYS A 106 44.82 -21.76 -133.18
CA CYS A 106 44.55 -20.46 -132.56
C CYS A 106 43.06 -20.17 -132.21
N VAL A 107 42.72 -20.28 -130.92
CA VAL A 107 41.63 -19.51 -130.31
C VAL A 107 42.18 -18.85 -129.05
N GLY A 108 42.40 -17.54 -129.13
CA GLY A 108 43.01 -16.75 -128.07
C GLY A 108 42.17 -16.74 -126.80
N TYR A 109 42.62 -17.48 -125.76
CA TYR A 109 42.23 -17.18 -124.40
C TYR A 109 42.92 -15.87 -124.00
N SER A 110 42.14 -14.81 -123.84
CA SER A 110 42.66 -13.54 -123.33
C SER A 110 43.34 -13.80 -121.98
N SER A 111 44.63 -13.45 -121.83
CA SER A 111 45.40 -13.61 -120.58
C SER A 111 44.69 -13.00 -119.36
N LYS A 112 43.81 -12.01 -119.60
CA LYS A 112 42.91 -11.41 -118.60
C LYS A 112 41.92 -12.42 -118.00
N LYS A 113 41.39 -13.35 -118.79
CA LYS A 113 40.42 -14.37 -118.34
C LYS A 113 41.08 -15.41 -117.44
N LEU A 114 42.27 -15.89 -117.83
CA LEU A 114 43.06 -16.83 -117.03
C LEU A 114 43.49 -16.20 -115.67
N LEU A 115 43.90 -14.93 -115.70
CA LEU A 115 44.24 -14.19 -114.48
C LEU A 115 43.03 -14.01 -113.56
N ASN A 116 41.86 -13.71 -114.12
CA ASN A 116 40.61 -13.61 -113.36
C ASN A 116 40.19 -14.96 -112.73
N GLU A 117 40.32 -16.07 -113.45
CA GLU A 117 40.02 -17.41 -112.93
C GLU A 117 40.97 -17.79 -111.78
N TYR A 118 42.27 -17.51 -111.92
CA TYR A 118 43.26 -17.71 -110.86
C TYR A 118 42.97 -16.84 -109.63
N ASP A 119 42.67 -15.55 -109.83
CA ASP A 119 42.28 -14.65 -108.72
C ASP A 119 41.00 -15.10 -108.03
N THR A 120 40.04 -15.64 -108.78
CA THR A 120 38.80 -16.20 -108.22
C THR A 120 39.10 -17.45 -107.39
N LEU A 121 39.94 -18.35 -107.88
CA LEU A 121 40.37 -19.55 -107.16
C LEU A 121 41.14 -19.19 -105.88
N ARG A 122 42.03 -18.20 -105.96
CA ARG A 122 42.76 -17.66 -104.81
C ARG A 122 41.82 -17.08 -103.76
N ARG A 123 40.83 -16.27 -104.16
CA ARG A 123 39.81 -15.72 -103.24
C ARG A 123 39.01 -16.83 -102.56
N LEU A 124 38.54 -17.82 -103.32
CA LEU A 124 37.79 -18.96 -102.76
C LEU A 124 38.62 -19.79 -101.76
N THR A 125 39.91 -19.99 -102.06
CA THR A 125 40.83 -20.71 -101.18
C THR A 125 41.07 -19.95 -99.88
N VAL A 126 41.34 -18.63 -99.99
CA VAL A 126 41.49 -17.75 -98.82
C VAL A 126 40.21 -17.75 -97.99
N ASP A 127 39.04 -17.60 -98.61
CA ASP A 127 37.75 -17.63 -97.91
C ASP A 127 37.50 -18.95 -97.17
N LYS A 128 37.88 -20.09 -97.77
CA LYS A 128 37.76 -21.40 -97.12
C LYS A 128 38.65 -21.50 -95.89
N VAL A 129 39.93 -21.13 -96.02
CA VAL A 129 40.90 -21.12 -94.90
C VAL A 129 40.43 -20.16 -93.81
N MET A 130 39.88 -19.01 -94.19
CA MET A 130 39.41 -18.03 -93.21
C MET A 130 38.14 -18.49 -92.48
N ARG A 131 37.20 -19.15 -93.18
CA ARG A 131 36.04 -19.80 -92.55
C ARG A 131 36.46 -20.88 -91.57
N GLU A 132 37.39 -21.74 -91.94
CA GLU A 132 37.92 -22.80 -91.08
C GLU A 132 38.62 -22.23 -89.85
N ARG A 133 39.44 -21.19 -90.02
CA ARG A 133 40.07 -20.47 -88.91
C ARG A 133 39.05 -19.85 -87.95
N ILE A 134 37.99 -19.23 -88.47
CA ILE A 134 36.91 -18.66 -87.67
C ILE A 134 36.18 -19.77 -86.89
N GLN A 135 35.90 -20.90 -87.53
CA GLN A 135 35.25 -22.04 -86.89
C GLN A 135 36.10 -22.61 -85.75
N ASN A 136 37.38 -22.86 -86.00
CA ASN A 136 38.31 -23.33 -84.97
C ASN A 136 38.42 -22.34 -83.80
N MET A 137 38.35 -21.04 -84.06
CA MET A 137 38.34 -20.01 -83.01
C MET A 137 37.04 -20.08 -82.18
N TYR A 138 35.88 -20.30 -82.80
CA TYR A 138 34.62 -20.48 -82.08
C TYR A 138 34.62 -21.75 -81.22
N ASP A 139 35.13 -22.85 -81.74
CA ASP A 139 35.22 -24.12 -81.01
C ASP A 139 36.19 -24.00 -79.83
N THR A 140 37.33 -23.34 -80.03
CA THR A 140 38.28 -23.02 -78.94
C THR A 140 37.63 -22.13 -77.87
N LYS A 141 36.91 -21.09 -78.29
CA LYS A 141 36.19 -20.19 -77.37
C LYS A 141 35.12 -20.93 -76.56
N ARG A 142 34.41 -21.86 -77.19
CA ARG A 142 33.41 -22.71 -76.52
C ARG A 142 34.06 -23.64 -75.50
N LEU A 143 35.18 -24.28 -75.87
CA LEU A 143 35.90 -25.17 -74.96
C LEU A 143 36.46 -24.42 -73.74
N ILE A 144 37.01 -23.23 -73.94
CA ILE A 144 37.47 -22.36 -72.85
C ILE A 144 36.30 -21.95 -71.94
N ARG A 145 35.15 -21.58 -72.51
CA ARG A 145 33.96 -21.21 -71.73
C ARG A 145 33.49 -22.38 -70.86
N ASN A 146 33.35 -23.56 -71.44
CA ASN A 146 32.90 -24.75 -70.71
C ASN A 146 33.89 -25.10 -69.58
N GLY A 147 35.20 -25.06 -69.85
CA GLY A 147 36.21 -25.30 -68.81
C GLY A 147 36.18 -24.27 -67.67
N LEU A 148 35.82 -23.02 -67.95
CA LEU A 148 35.63 -21.99 -66.92
C LEU A 148 34.34 -22.22 -66.11
N GLU A 149 33.25 -22.63 -66.77
CA GLU A 149 31.98 -22.96 -66.12
C GLU A 149 32.14 -24.16 -65.17
N ASP A 150 32.80 -25.23 -65.62
CA ASP A 150 33.08 -26.42 -64.80
C ASP A 150 33.95 -26.07 -63.57
N LEU A 151 34.98 -25.24 -63.77
CA LEU A 151 35.85 -24.79 -62.68
C LEU A 151 35.11 -23.88 -61.68
N HIS A 152 34.21 -23.03 -62.16
CA HIS A 152 33.38 -22.20 -61.30
C HIS A 152 32.40 -23.06 -60.49
N GLN A 153 31.74 -24.02 -61.14
CA GLN A 153 30.80 -24.93 -60.49
C GLN A 153 31.49 -25.79 -59.42
N SER A 154 32.66 -26.36 -59.74
CA SER A 154 33.46 -27.14 -58.79
C SER A 154 33.85 -26.32 -57.55
N ARG A 155 34.28 -25.06 -57.72
CA ARG A 155 34.59 -24.17 -56.60
C ARG A 155 33.37 -23.82 -55.76
N LEU A 156 32.20 -23.67 -56.38
CA LEU A 156 30.96 -23.39 -55.68
C LEU A 156 30.58 -24.56 -54.77
N GLU A 157 30.62 -25.79 -55.32
CA GLU A 157 30.32 -27.03 -54.59
C GLU A 157 31.30 -27.27 -53.44
N GLU A 158 32.60 -27.07 -53.67
CA GLU A 158 33.61 -27.16 -52.62
C GLU A 158 33.35 -26.13 -51.50
N GLY A 159 32.98 -24.89 -51.87
CA GLY A 159 32.63 -23.83 -50.94
C GLY A 159 31.38 -24.14 -50.11
N ILE A 160 30.34 -24.71 -50.71
CA ILE A 160 29.12 -25.17 -50.02
C ILE A 160 29.47 -26.29 -49.03
N THR A 161 30.21 -27.30 -49.49
CA THR A 161 30.59 -28.45 -48.67
C THR A 161 31.41 -28.03 -47.45
N LYS A 162 32.38 -27.13 -47.63
CA LYS A 162 33.18 -26.55 -46.54
C LYS A 162 32.32 -25.79 -45.53
N ARG A 163 31.36 -24.99 -45.99
CA ARG A 163 30.43 -24.26 -45.10
C ARG A 163 29.55 -25.21 -44.29
N MET A 164 28.96 -26.22 -44.93
CA MET A 164 28.13 -27.21 -44.24
C MET A 164 28.91 -27.98 -43.17
N LEU A 165 30.15 -28.36 -43.47
CA LEU A 165 31.05 -28.99 -42.50
C LEU A 165 31.36 -28.08 -41.30
N LEU A 166 31.62 -26.79 -41.55
CA LEU A 166 31.86 -25.79 -40.51
C LEU A 166 30.62 -25.57 -39.63
N GLU A 167 29.44 -25.40 -40.24
CA GLU A 167 28.18 -25.22 -39.52
C GLU A 167 27.85 -26.44 -38.66
N SER A 168 28.00 -27.66 -39.21
CA SER A 168 27.79 -28.90 -38.46
C SER A 168 28.74 -29.02 -37.27
N LYS A 169 30.01 -28.61 -37.45
CA LYS A 169 30.98 -28.60 -36.35
C LYS A 169 30.59 -27.60 -35.27
N ILE A 170 30.18 -26.38 -35.63
CA ILE A 170 29.75 -25.34 -34.69
C ILE A 170 28.53 -25.82 -33.89
N ILE A 171 27.53 -26.40 -34.54
CA ILE A 171 26.32 -26.92 -33.87
C ILE A 171 26.70 -28.02 -32.86
N ASN A 172 27.58 -28.95 -33.26
CA ASN A 172 28.06 -30.01 -32.37
C ASN A 172 28.83 -29.46 -31.17
N ASP A 173 29.66 -28.43 -31.38
CA ASP A 173 30.43 -27.81 -30.29
C ASP A 173 29.50 -27.06 -29.32
N ILE A 174 28.49 -26.36 -29.82
CA ILE A 174 27.44 -25.73 -28.98
C ILE A 174 26.69 -26.79 -28.18
N HIS A 175 26.26 -27.88 -28.81
CA HIS A 175 25.53 -28.94 -28.11
C HIS A 175 26.36 -29.60 -27.01
N LYS A 176 27.66 -29.85 -27.24
CA LYS A 176 28.58 -30.34 -26.21
C LYS A 176 28.72 -29.36 -25.05
N LEU A 177 28.84 -28.06 -25.33
CA LEU A 177 28.91 -27.02 -24.30
C LEU A 177 27.62 -26.92 -23.49
N GLU A 178 26.46 -27.10 -24.11
CA GLU A 178 25.18 -27.14 -23.40
C GLU A 178 25.09 -28.34 -22.45
N ILE A 179 25.46 -29.54 -22.92
CA ILE A 179 25.47 -30.75 -22.08
C ILE A 179 26.42 -30.57 -20.88
N LEU A 180 27.61 -30.03 -21.11
CA LEU A 180 28.60 -29.77 -20.05
C LEU A 180 28.13 -28.73 -19.03
N ASN A 181 27.40 -27.70 -19.46
CA ASN A 181 26.94 -26.62 -18.59
C ASN A 181 25.58 -26.88 -17.93
N LYS A 182 24.78 -27.82 -18.45
CA LYS A 182 23.47 -28.20 -17.91
C LYS A 182 23.50 -28.54 -16.40
N PRO A 183 24.37 -29.42 -15.89
CA PRO A 183 24.40 -29.74 -14.46
C PRO A 183 24.79 -28.55 -13.58
N LYS A 184 25.67 -27.65 -14.07
CA LYS A 184 26.01 -26.41 -13.34
C LYS A 184 24.82 -25.46 -13.24
N LYS A 185 24.06 -25.31 -14.32
CA LYS A 185 22.84 -24.48 -14.33
C LYS A 185 21.76 -25.05 -13.41
N GLU A 186 21.57 -26.37 -13.43
CA GLU A 186 20.61 -27.05 -12.54
C GLU A 186 21.00 -26.91 -11.07
N ALA A 187 22.26 -27.13 -10.72
CA ALA A 187 22.75 -26.94 -9.35
C ALA A 187 22.62 -25.48 -8.87
N GLN A 188 22.88 -24.50 -9.75
CA GLN A 188 22.71 -23.09 -9.43
C GLN A 188 21.23 -22.75 -9.18
N LEU A 189 20.33 -23.24 -10.04
CA LEU A 189 18.89 -23.03 -9.89
C LEU A 189 18.37 -23.65 -8.59
N GLU A 190 18.83 -24.85 -8.23
CA GLU A 190 18.46 -25.50 -6.97
C GLU A 190 18.95 -24.70 -5.75
N GLN A 191 20.18 -24.19 -5.79
CA GLN A 191 20.72 -23.35 -4.73
C GLN A 191 19.91 -22.05 -4.58
N ASP A 192 19.52 -21.42 -5.69
CA ASP A 192 18.73 -20.19 -5.66
C ASP A 192 17.31 -20.43 -5.16
N ASN A 193 16.70 -21.57 -5.53
CA ASN A 193 15.41 -22.01 -4.98
C ASN A 193 15.48 -22.27 -3.47
N LEU A 194 16.55 -22.91 -2.99
CA LEU A 194 16.77 -23.13 -1.55
C LEU A 194 16.89 -21.80 -0.78
N LYS A 195 17.67 -20.85 -1.32
CA LYS A 195 17.80 -19.50 -0.73
C LYS A 195 16.49 -18.73 -0.73
N GLU A 196 15.69 -18.86 -1.78
CA GLU A 196 14.37 -18.22 -1.84
C GLU A 196 13.41 -18.85 -0.82
N ALA A 197 13.38 -20.19 -0.72
CA ALA A 197 12.57 -20.90 0.27
C ALA A 197 12.94 -20.49 1.71
N GLN A 198 14.23 -20.35 2.02
CA GLN A 198 14.71 -19.84 3.31
C GLN A 198 14.22 -18.39 3.56
N ARG A 199 14.35 -17.50 2.57
CA ARG A 199 13.86 -16.12 2.69
C ARG A 199 12.35 -16.04 2.90
N ILE A 200 11.57 -16.90 2.23
CA ILE A 200 10.13 -17.01 2.42
C ILE A 200 9.82 -17.50 3.84
N GLN A 201 10.54 -18.52 4.32
CA GLN A 201 10.35 -19.04 5.68
C GLN A 201 10.65 -17.99 6.74
N GLU A 202 11.75 -17.24 6.60
CA GLU A 202 12.11 -16.15 7.51
C GLU A 202 11.06 -15.03 7.51
N ARG A 203 10.56 -14.63 6.33
CA ARG A 203 9.47 -13.64 6.24
C ARG A 203 8.21 -14.15 6.92
N ASN A 204 7.80 -15.39 6.65
CA ASN A 204 6.63 -15.99 7.28
C ASN A 204 6.76 -16.06 8.79
N GLN A 205 7.96 -16.37 9.31
CA GLN A 205 8.20 -16.36 10.75
C GLN A 205 8.07 -14.95 11.34
N LYS A 206 8.68 -13.94 10.69
CA LYS A 206 8.53 -12.53 11.10
C LYS A 206 7.08 -12.06 11.10
N PHE A 207 6.29 -12.47 10.11
CA PHE A 207 4.85 -12.17 10.08
C PHE A 207 4.10 -12.82 11.23
N LYS A 208 4.37 -14.11 11.53
CA LYS A 208 3.76 -14.80 12.68
C LYS A 208 4.15 -14.14 14.00
N ASP A 209 5.41 -13.75 14.17
CA ASP A 209 5.87 -13.09 15.39
C ASP A 209 5.21 -11.72 15.58
N ALA A 210 5.07 -10.95 14.49
CA ALA A 210 4.39 -9.65 14.51
C ALA A 210 2.88 -9.79 14.79
N GLU A 211 2.22 -10.79 14.19
CA GLU A 211 0.81 -11.10 14.46
C GLU A 211 0.60 -11.50 15.92
N GLU A 212 1.46 -12.35 16.45
CA GLU A 212 1.41 -12.80 17.84
C GLU A 212 1.69 -11.65 18.83
N GLU A 213 2.62 -10.75 18.50
CA GLU A 213 2.87 -9.54 19.30
C GLU A 213 1.67 -8.57 19.26
N ALA A 214 1.05 -8.38 18.09
CA ALA A 214 -0.15 -7.56 17.94
C ALA A 214 -1.32 -8.16 18.74
N ARG A 215 -1.50 -9.49 18.69
CA ARG A 215 -2.49 -10.20 19.49
C ARG A 215 -2.27 -9.98 20.98
N ARG A 216 -1.05 -10.21 21.48
CA ARG A 216 -0.70 -9.97 22.89
C ARG A 216 -0.94 -8.52 23.33
N LYS A 217 -0.60 -7.53 22.49
CA LYS A 217 -0.87 -6.11 22.76
C LYS A 217 -2.38 -5.83 22.84
N SER A 218 -3.16 -6.38 21.92
CA SER A 218 -4.62 -6.21 21.90
C SER A 218 -5.29 -6.83 23.14
N GLU A 219 -4.86 -8.02 23.55
CA GLU A 219 -5.34 -8.69 24.77
C GLU A 219 -5.00 -7.89 26.02
N ALA A 220 -3.78 -7.35 26.10
CA ALA A 220 -3.37 -6.50 27.22
C ALA A 220 -4.21 -5.21 27.32
N ILE A 221 -4.50 -4.56 26.19
CA ILE A 221 -5.38 -3.38 26.14
C ILE A 221 -6.79 -3.74 26.59
N LEU A 222 -7.34 -4.86 26.11
CA LEU A 222 -8.68 -5.31 26.47
C LEU A 222 -8.77 -5.66 27.96
N LEU A 223 -7.74 -6.30 28.52
CA LEU A 223 -7.66 -6.60 29.95
C LEU A 223 -7.62 -5.32 30.79
N LYS A 224 -6.79 -4.35 30.41
CA LYS A 224 -6.74 -3.03 31.07
C LYS A 224 -8.09 -2.35 31.02
N LYS A 225 -8.72 -2.29 29.85
CA LYS A 225 -10.07 -1.71 29.67
C LYS A 225 -11.07 -2.40 30.60
N LYS A 226 -11.11 -3.73 30.62
CA LYS A 226 -11.98 -4.51 31.52
C LYS A 226 -11.75 -4.18 32.99
N GLN A 227 -10.50 -4.01 33.42
CA GLN A 227 -10.16 -3.58 34.79
C GLN A 227 -10.67 -2.17 35.08
N THR A 228 -10.48 -1.22 34.17
CA THR A 228 -10.99 0.16 34.27
C THR A 228 -12.51 0.18 34.48
N TYR A 229 -13.28 -0.53 33.65
CA TYR A 229 -14.73 -0.61 33.78
C TYR A 229 -15.16 -1.29 35.08
N LYS A 230 -14.42 -2.31 35.54
CA LYS A 230 -14.70 -2.97 36.81
C LYS A 230 -14.56 -2.01 37.99
N ILE A 231 -13.46 -1.26 38.06
CA ILE A 231 -13.23 -0.28 39.14
C ILE A 231 -14.30 0.80 39.12
N LEU A 232 -14.68 1.28 37.93
CA LEU A 232 -15.73 2.28 37.78
C LEU A 232 -17.08 1.78 38.31
N PHE A 233 -17.44 0.54 37.95
CA PHE A 233 -18.68 -0.10 38.42
C PHE A 233 -18.69 -0.29 39.94
N ASP A 234 -17.59 -0.78 40.51
CA ASP A 234 -17.45 -0.94 41.95
C ASP A 234 -17.55 0.42 42.68
N SER A 235 -16.92 1.46 42.13
CA SER A 235 -17.02 2.83 42.66
C SER A 235 -18.44 3.39 42.61
N GLN A 236 -19.18 3.13 41.52
CA GLN A 236 -20.58 3.55 41.40
C GLN A 236 -21.46 2.84 42.43
N LYS A 237 -21.26 1.53 42.62
CA LYS A 237 -21.99 0.76 43.62
C LYS A 237 -21.74 1.32 45.02
N GLU A 238 -20.47 1.56 45.35
CA GLU A 238 -20.05 2.09 46.65
C GLU A 238 -20.60 3.50 46.90
N TYR A 239 -20.56 4.38 45.90
CA TYR A 239 -21.19 5.70 45.97
C TYR A 239 -22.69 5.61 46.30
N ASN A 240 -23.42 4.74 45.60
CA ASN A 240 -24.86 4.58 45.81
C ASN A 240 -25.21 4.04 47.20
N GLU A 241 -24.38 3.14 47.73
CA GLU A 241 -24.55 2.60 49.09
C GLU A 241 -24.33 3.70 50.14
N GLU A 242 -23.24 4.46 50.04
CA GLU A 242 -22.94 5.54 50.98
C GLU A 242 -23.95 6.70 50.88
N TYR A 243 -24.40 7.04 49.68
CA TYR A 243 -25.45 8.04 49.48
C TYR A 243 -26.78 7.62 50.15
N LYS A 244 -27.16 6.35 50.05
CA LYS A 244 -28.34 5.81 50.75
C LYS A 244 -28.20 5.91 52.27
N LYS A 245 -27.03 5.59 52.83
CA LYS A 245 -26.77 5.73 54.27
C LYS A 245 -26.91 7.18 54.73
N ILE A 246 -26.39 8.14 53.96
CA ILE A 246 -26.59 9.57 54.23
C ILE A 246 -28.08 9.91 54.27
N LEU A 247 -28.87 9.46 53.30
CA LEU A 247 -30.32 9.71 53.29
C LEU A 247 -31.03 9.11 54.50
N GLU A 248 -30.61 7.94 54.97
CA GLU A 248 -31.15 7.31 56.19
C GLU A 248 -30.82 8.11 57.45
N ILE A 249 -29.60 8.63 57.57
CA ILE A 249 -29.18 9.49 58.69
C ILE A 249 -29.94 10.82 58.70
N ILE A 250 -30.14 11.42 57.52
CA ILE A 250 -30.94 12.64 57.40
C ILE A 250 -32.38 12.39 57.88
N LYS A 251 -32.95 11.22 57.55
CA LYS A 251 -34.30 10.82 57.98
C LYS A 251 -34.40 10.54 59.49
N SER A 252 -33.32 10.12 60.14
CA SER A 252 -33.32 9.81 61.58
C SER A 252 -33.14 11.04 62.48
N CYS A 253 -32.92 12.22 61.89
CA CYS A 253 -32.80 13.47 62.64
C CYS A 253 -34.15 13.92 63.22
N LYS A 254 -34.18 14.23 64.53
CA LYS A 254 -35.36 14.66 65.28
C LYS A 254 -35.72 16.13 65.02
N ASP A 255 -34.70 16.99 64.89
CA ASP A 255 -34.89 18.41 64.55
C ASP A 255 -34.78 18.63 63.04
N LYS A 256 -35.95 18.68 62.39
CA LYS A 256 -36.05 18.86 60.93
C LYS A 256 -35.56 20.23 60.46
N ALA A 257 -35.66 21.28 61.29
CA ALA A 257 -35.25 22.63 60.90
C ALA A 257 -33.71 22.73 60.87
N ALA A 258 -33.06 22.28 61.95
CA ALA A 258 -31.60 22.21 62.02
C ALA A 258 -31.01 21.29 60.93
N MET A 259 -31.67 20.16 60.66
CA MET A 259 -31.26 19.26 59.57
C MET A 259 -31.37 19.91 58.19
N THR A 260 -32.43 20.68 57.94
CA THR A 260 -32.61 21.36 56.64
C THR A 260 -31.51 22.40 56.42
N GLU A 261 -31.11 23.13 57.45
CA GLU A 261 -30.00 24.07 57.38
C GLU A 261 -28.67 23.35 57.10
N LEU A 262 -28.37 22.27 57.83
CA LEU A 262 -27.16 21.48 57.64
C LEU A 262 -27.08 20.87 56.23
N ALA A 263 -28.20 20.31 55.75
CA ALA A 263 -28.30 19.72 54.42
C ALA A 263 -28.11 20.77 53.31
N SER A 264 -28.65 21.99 53.50
CA SER A 264 -28.50 23.07 52.51
C SER A 264 -27.04 23.48 52.31
N LYS A 265 -26.26 23.60 53.40
CA LYS A 265 -24.82 23.92 53.38
C LYS A 265 -23.99 22.91 52.57
N HIS A 266 -24.42 21.65 52.56
CA HIS A 266 -23.67 20.54 51.96
C HIS A 266 -24.30 19.98 50.67
N SER A 267 -25.44 20.53 50.28
CA SER A 267 -26.21 20.08 49.11
C SER A 267 -25.44 20.17 47.79
N LYS A 268 -24.56 21.19 47.65
CA LYS A 268 -23.73 21.37 46.47
C LYS A 268 -22.77 20.21 46.26
N ILE A 269 -22.04 19.81 47.30
CA ILE A 269 -21.06 18.71 47.23
C ILE A 269 -21.74 17.39 46.85
N LEU A 270 -22.92 17.12 47.42
CA LEU A 270 -23.70 15.93 47.10
C LEU A 270 -24.20 15.92 45.64
N LYS A 271 -24.67 17.08 45.15
CA LYS A 271 -25.09 17.25 43.75
C LYS A 271 -23.92 17.10 42.78
N ASP A 272 -22.77 17.70 43.08
CA ASP A 272 -21.59 17.62 42.23
C ASP A 272 -21.12 16.17 42.10
N CYS A 273 -21.14 15.38 43.19
CA CYS A 273 -20.84 13.95 43.14
C CYS A 273 -21.87 13.17 42.31
N ALA A 274 -23.16 13.50 42.42
CA ALA A 274 -24.22 12.84 41.65
C ALA A 274 -24.06 13.09 40.14
N ILE A 275 -23.87 14.36 39.76
CA ILE A 275 -23.65 14.78 38.36
C ILE A 275 -22.41 14.09 37.78
N LEU A 276 -21.34 13.98 38.57
CA LEU A 276 -20.13 13.27 38.16
C LEU A 276 -20.44 11.80 37.83
N PHE A 277 -21.14 11.08 38.70
CA PHE A 277 -21.51 9.69 38.41
C PHE A 277 -22.48 9.54 37.23
N GLU A 278 -23.44 10.45 37.06
CA GLU A 278 -24.31 10.48 35.87
C GLU A 278 -23.50 10.66 34.58
N THR A 279 -22.53 11.58 34.60
CA THR A 279 -21.61 11.83 33.48
C THR A 279 -20.75 10.61 33.18
N LEU A 280 -20.22 9.96 34.21
CA LEU A 280 -19.42 8.74 34.07
C LEU A 280 -20.23 7.55 33.53
N ILE A 281 -21.50 7.41 33.94
CA ILE A 281 -22.42 6.40 33.38
C ILE A 281 -22.64 6.66 31.89
N LYS A 282 -22.82 7.92 31.49
CA LYS A 282 -22.98 8.29 30.09
C LYS A 282 -21.73 7.93 29.27
N LYS A 283 -20.55 8.38 29.71
CA LYS A 283 -19.26 8.02 29.09
C LYS A 283 -19.03 6.51 29.02
N SER A 284 -19.45 5.77 30.05
CA SER A 284 -19.37 4.30 30.09
C SER A 284 -20.20 3.63 28.99
N LYS A 285 -21.40 4.15 28.72
CA LYS A 285 -22.25 3.66 27.62
C LYS A 285 -21.67 4.01 26.25
N GLU A 286 -21.03 5.17 26.13
CA GLU A 286 -20.39 5.65 24.89
C GLU A 286 -19.01 5.00 24.66
N GLY A 287 -18.45 4.31 25.64
CA GLY A 287 -17.16 3.64 25.53
C GLY A 287 -15.94 4.54 25.78
N GLU A 288 -16.17 5.79 26.19
CA GLU A 288 -15.20 6.90 26.27
C GLU A 288 -14.59 7.07 27.68
N VAL A 289 -14.57 6.01 28.49
CA VAL A 289 -14.01 6.06 29.85
C VAL A 289 -12.49 6.15 29.81
N LEU A 290 -11.95 7.20 30.41
CA LEU A 290 -10.52 7.42 30.58
C LEU A 290 -10.02 6.97 31.97
N GLU A 291 -8.72 6.88 32.15
CA GLU A 291 -8.12 6.55 33.46
C GLU A 291 -8.39 7.66 34.49
N GLU A 292 -8.39 8.92 34.06
CA GLU A 292 -8.74 10.07 34.90
C GLU A 292 -10.19 9.99 35.43
N ASP A 293 -11.11 9.46 34.62
CA ASP A 293 -12.50 9.25 35.01
C ASP A 293 -12.61 8.26 36.19
N VAL A 294 -11.78 7.21 36.21
CA VAL A 294 -11.70 6.26 37.33
C VAL A 294 -11.12 6.92 38.58
N ILE A 295 -10.06 7.72 38.43
CA ILE A 295 -9.47 8.48 39.54
C ILE A 295 -10.52 9.40 40.16
N ASN A 296 -11.30 10.09 39.33
CA ASN A 296 -12.35 10.99 39.76
C ASN A 296 -13.50 10.24 40.44
N ALA A 297 -13.90 9.06 39.94
CA ALA A 297 -14.89 8.21 40.60
C ALA A 297 -14.44 7.81 42.02
N VAL A 298 -13.20 7.32 42.16
CA VAL A 298 -12.64 6.91 43.47
C VAL A 298 -12.54 8.10 44.43
N LYS A 299 -12.14 9.28 43.94
CA LYS A 299 -12.13 10.51 44.75
C LYS A 299 -13.54 10.88 45.22
N SER A 300 -14.54 10.83 44.34
CA SER A 300 -15.93 11.11 44.70
C SER A 300 -16.49 10.11 45.72
N VAL A 301 -16.11 8.83 45.66
CA VAL A 301 -16.44 7.84 46.69
C VAL A 301 -15.81 8.22 48.05
N LYS A 302 -14.55 8.64 48.07
CA LYS A 302 -13.92 9.11 49.32
C LYS A 302 -14.64 10.33 49.87
N THR A 303 -15.00 11.29 49.02
CA THR A 303 -15.76 12.47 49.42
C THR A 303 -17.12 12.09 50.02
N ILE A 304 -17.87 11.17 49.41
CA ILE A 304 -19.18 10.78 49.95
C ILE A 304 -19.06 10.04 51.28
N LYS A 305 -18.01 9.24 51.49
CA LYS A 305 -17.74 8.60 52.79
C LYS A 305 -17.43 9.61 53.89
N LEU A 306 -16.58 10.60 53.59
CA LEU A 306 -16.29 11.68 54.54
C LEU A 306 -17.55 12.46 54.90
N MET A 307 -18.41 12.70 53.91
CA MET A 307 -19.72 13.32 54.10
C MET A 307 -20.63 12.47 54.97
N HIS A 308 -20.65 11.16 54.75
CA HIS A 308 -21.40 10.22 55.58
C HIS A 308 -20.98 10.29 57.05
N GLU A 309 -19.67 10.17 57.33
CA GLU A 309 -19.15 10.30 58.70
C GLU A 309 -19.46 11.66 59.34
N PHE A 310 -19.40 12.73 58.54
CA PHE A 310 -19.75 14.08 58.98
C PHE A 310 -21.23 14.17 59.36
N PHE A 311 -22.15 13.66 58.53
CA PHE A 311 -23.58 13.66 58.83
C PHE A 311 -23.92 12.82 60.06
N ILE A 312 -23.25 11.68 60.28
CA ILE A 312 -23.40 10.91 61.53
C ILE A 312 -23.11 11.80 62.74
N LYS A 313 -21.95 12.47 62.75
CA LYS A 313 -21.51 13.30 63.89
C LYS A 313 -22.46 14.46 64.12
N GLU A 314 -22.84 15.19 63.08
CA GLU A 314 -23.69 16.37 63.21
C GLU A 314 -25.13 16.03 63.57
N VAL A 315 -25.73 14.98 62.98
CA VAL A 315 -27.08 14.54 63.36
C VAL A 315 -27.13 14.04 64.80
N THR A 316 -26.07 13.36 65.27
CA THR A 316 -25.97 12.93 66.67
C THR A 316 -25.98 14.15 67.60
N LYS A 317 -25.17 15.18 67.33
CA LYS A 317 -25.16 16.44 68.10
C LYS A 317 -26.50 17.16 68.07
N ILE A 318 -27.15 17.24 66.90
CA ILE A 318 -28.47 17.88 66.75
C ILE A 318 -29.51 17.14 67.60
N ASN A 319 -29.50 15.80 67.54
CA ASN A 319 -30.41 14.97 68.32
C ASN A 319 -30.19 15.10 69.83
N GLU A 320 -28.93 15.12 70.29
CA GLU A 320 -28.58 15.35 71.70
C GLU A 320 -29.03 16.74 72.17
N ALA A 321 -28.76 17.79 71.39
CA ALA A 321 -29.20 19.15 71.70
C ALA A 321 -30.74 19.25 71.75
N TYR A 322 -31.43 18.56 70.86
CA TYR A 322 -32.89 18.50 70.85
C TYR A 322 -33.45 17.83 72.10
N VAL A 323 -32.88 16.69 72.52
CA VAL A 323 -33.28 15.98 73.75
C VAL A 323 -33.03 16.85 74.98
N ASN A 324 -31.83 17.45 75.11
CA ASN A 324 -31.51 18.34 76.23
C ASN A 324 -32.42 19.58 76.30
N LYS A 325 -32.83 20.12 75.14
CA LYS A 325 -33.79 21.23 75.07
C LYS A 325 -35.18 20.79 75.52
N GLN A 326 -35.65 19.61 75.10
CA GLN A 326 -36.93 19.07 75.56
C GLN A 326 -36.93 18.76 77.07
N GLU A 327 -35.85 18.20 77.60
CA GLU A 327 -35.71 17.91 79.03
C GLU A 327 -35.66 19.19 79.86
N SER A 328 -34.93 20.23 79.42
CA SER A 328 -34.88 21.52 80.12
C SER A 328 -36.19 22.31 80.03
N GLU A 329 -36.96 22.18 78.95
CA GLU A 329 -38.31 22.74 78.85
C GLU A 329 -39.33 21.98 79.74
N GLN A 330 -39.22 20.66 79.84
CA GLN A 330 -40.04 19.87 80.78
C GLN A 330 -39.71 20.19 82.24
N ILE A 331 -38.43 20.39 82.59
CA ILE A 331 -38.00 20.77 83.95
C ILE A 331 -38.55 22.16 84.34
N LYS A 332 -38.61 23.11 83.40
CA LYS A 332 -39.19 24.44 83.65
C LYS A 332 -40.68 24.38 84.00
N ILE A 333 -41.45 23.55 83.29
CA ILE A 333 -42.89 23.34 83.55
C ILE A 333 -43.12 22.69 84.93
N THR A 334 -42.20 21.85 85.41
CA THR A 334 -42.25 21.25 86.75
C THR A 334 -41.63 22.12 87.86
N SER A 335 -41.17 23.35 87.55
CA SER A 335 -40.69 24.28 88.56
C SER A 335 -41.83 24.69 89.51
N PRO A 336 -41.63 24.67 90.85
CA PRO A 336 -42.66 25.04 91.83
C PRO A 336 -43.28 26.42 91.59
N GLU A 337 -42.57 27.35 90.96
CA GLU A 337 -43.06 28.71 90.68
C GLU A 337 -44.07 28.80 89.53
N GLU A 338 -43.93 27.97 88.48
CA GLU A 338 -44.90 27.94 87.37
C GLU A 338 -46.17 27.19 87.79
N VAL A 339 -46.01 26.10 88.55
CA VAL A 339 -47.13 25.40 89.20
C VAL A 339 -47.89 26.35 90.16
N GLN A 340 -47.20 27.20 90.93
CA GLN A 340 -47.84 28.21 91.77
C GLN A 340 -48.57 29.30 90.98
N LYS A 341 -48.02 29.76 89.84
CA LYS A 341 -48.71 30.73 88.97
C LYS A 341 -49.96 30.13 88.34
N GLU A 342 -49.92 28.86 87.95
CA GLU A 342 -51.06 28.17 87.34
C GLU A 342 -52.15 27.87 88.39
N ILE A 343 -51.77 27.47 89.61
CA ILE A 343 -52.67 27.36 90.77
C ILE A 343 -53.28 28.74 91.12
N GLN A 344 -52.51 29.83 91.14
CA GLN A 344 -53.05 31.18 91.36
C GLN A 344 -54.04 31.62 90.28
N LYS A 345 -53.79 31.26 89.02
CA LYS A 345 -54.69 31.56 87.90
C LYS A 345 -56.00 30.77 88.01
N LEU A 346 -55.92 29.49 88.39
CA LEU A 346 -57.08 28.66 88.68
C LEU A 346 -57.87 29.18 89.90
N MET A 347 -57.20 29.57 90.99
CA MET A 347 -57.85 30.17 92.16
C MET A 347 -58.51 31.53 91.85
N ARG A 348 -57.93 32.36 90.98
CA ARG A 348 -58.58 33.59 90.50
C ARG A 348 -59.81 33.30 89.65
N ASN A 349 -59.75 32.29 88.78
CA ASN A 349 -60.91 31.86 88.00
C ASN A 349 -62.01 31.26 88.87
N GLU A 350 -61.66 30.52 89.93
CA GLU A 350 -62.63 29.97 90.87
C GLU A 350 -63.23 31.06 91.77
N ALA A 351 -62.43 32.03 92.24
CA ALA A 351 -62.92 33.20 92.96
C ALA A 351 -63.84 34.06 92.10
N PHE A 352 -63.50 34.26 90.82
CA PHE A 352 -64.37 34.91 89.84
C PHE A 352 -65.68 34.13 89.64
N SER A 353 -65.60 32.81 89.50
CA SER A 353 -66.79 31.94 89.35
C SER A 353 -67.68 32.00 90.59
N ARG A 354 -67.11 31.99 91.80
CA ARG A 354 -67.85 32.15 93.06
C ARG A 354 -68.46 33.55 93.21
N ALA A 355 -67.78 34.61 92.74
CA ALA A 355 -68.31 35.97 92.72
C ALA A 355 -69.48 36.13 91.74
N VAL A 356 -69.39 35.51 90.56
CA VAL A 356 -70.49 35.44 89.58
C VAL A 356 -71.69 34.68 90.15
N VAL A 357 -71.47 33.53 90.77
CA VAL A 357 -72.55 32.76 91.43
C VAL A 357 -73.17 33.55 92.59
N LYS A 358 -72.38 34.24 93.43
CA LYS A 358 -72.91 35.14 94.47
C LYS A 358 -73.70 36.32 93.90
N SER A 359 -73.27 36.89 92.79
CA SER A 359 -74.00 37.97 92.10
C SER A 359 -75.35 37.49 91.55
N ILE A 360 -75.37 36.30 90.96
CA ILE A 360 -76.61 35.66 90.48
C ILE A 360 -77.56 35.34 91.64
N VAL A 361 -77.05 34.78 92.74
CA VAL A 361 -77.85 34.47 93.94
C VAL A 361 -78.31 35.74 94.67
N GLY A 362 -77.51 36.81 94.67
CA GLY A 362 -77.88 38.11 95.21
C GLY A 362 -79.00 38.81 94.43
N HIS A 363 -79.00 38.68 93.09
CA HIS A 363 -80.10 39.19 92.26
C HIS A 363 -81.39 38.38 92.36
N LEU A 364 -81.30 37.07 92.64
CA LEU A 364 -82.47 36.22 92.85
C LEU A 364 -83.22 36.50 94.16
N ASN A 365 -82.59 37.15 95.14
CA ASN A 365 -83.19 37.45 96.45
C ASN A 365 -83.85 38.85 96.55
N HIS A 366 -83.85 39.66 95.48
CA HIS A 366 -84.39 41.03 95.50
C HIS A 366 -85.39 41.39 94.40
N SER A 367 -85.97 40.42 93.67
CA SER A 367 -87.13 40.72 92.79
C SER A 367 -88.01 39.48 92.58
N PRO A 368 -89.23 39.44 93.13
CA PRO A 368 -90.20 38.38 92.84
C PRO A 368 -90.89 38.52 91.48
N ASN A 369 -90.60 39.53 90.67
CA ASN A 369 -91.37 39.80 89.45
C ASN A 369 -90.47 40.27 88.31
N THR A 370 -89.82 39.34 87.61
CA THR A 370 -89.46 39.43 86.18
C THR A 370 -88.78 38.11 85.75
N PHE A 371 -89.48 36.98 85.90
CA PHE A 371 -88.94 35.65 85.62
C PHE A 371 -89.51 35.00 84.34
N THR A 372 -89.69 35.75 83.24
CA THR A 372 -90.16 35.13 81.99
C THR A 372 -89.50 35.59 80.69
N TYR A 373 -88.51 36.48 80.68
CA TYR A 373 -87.93 36.93 79.39
C TYR A 373 -86.40 36.99 79.28
N PHE A 374 -85.63 36.60 80.30
CA PHE A 374 -84.15 36.66 80.24
C PHE A 374 -83.43 35.30 80.31
N SER A 375 -84.16 34.21 80.49
CA SER A 375 -83.60 32.86 80.69
C SER A 375 -83.33 32.06 79.41
N PHE A 376 -83.65 32.58 78.22
CA PHE A 376 -83.36 31.90 76.95
C PHE A 376 -82.16 32.48 76.16
N SER A 377 -81.69 33.69 76.47
CA SER A 377 -80.64 34.34 75.65
C SER A 377 -79.20 34.11 76.14
N ILE A 378 -79.00 33.67 77.39
CA ILE A 378 -77.65 33.43 77.94
C ILE A 378 -77.22 31.96 77.76
N ILE A 379 -78.18 31.02 77.74
CA ILE A 379 -77.90 29.59 77.53
C ILE A 379 -77.56 29.30 76.05
N SER A 380 -78.07 30.10 75.10
CA SER A 380 -77.79 29.92 73.66
C SER A 380 -76.42 30.44 73.20
N ASN A 381 -75.77 31.34 73.94
CA ASN A 381 -74.47 31.92 73.52
C ASN A 381 -73.27 31.44 74.35
N GLY A 382 -73.48 30.77 75.49
CA GLY A 382 -72.39 30.25 76.33
C GLY A 382 -71.85 28.87 75.93
N ILE A 383 -72.60 28.08 75.14
CA ILE A 383 -72.22 26.69 74.80
C ILE A 383 -71.40 26.62 73.49
N ARG A 384 -71.24 27.73 72.77
CA ARG A 384 -70.51 27.75 71.48
C ARG A 384 -68.99 27.95 71.59
N TRP A 385 -68.43 28.01 72.80
CA TRP A 385 -66.99 28.24 73.06
C TRP A 385 -66.27 27.07 73.76
N ILE A 386 -66.92 25.92 73.94
CA ILE A 386 -66.30 24.74 74.58
C ILE A 386 -65.99 23.61 73.57
N PHE A 387 -66.38 23.75 72.29
CA PHE A 387 -65.95 22.83 71.23
C PHE A 387 -65.63 23.60 69.93
N THR A 388 -64.47 24.25 69.91
CA THR A 388 -63.60 24.46 68.72
C THR A 388 -62.19 24.73 69.18
#